data_AF-A9KPC0-F1
#
_entry.id   AF-A9KPC0-F1
#
_cell.length_a   1.000
_cell.length_b   1.000
_cell.length_c   1.000
_cell.angle_alpha   90.00
_cell.angle_beta   90.00
_cell.angle_gamma   90.00
#
_symmetry.space_group_name_H-M   'P 1'
#
loop_
_entity.id
_entity.type
_entity.pdbx_description
1 polymer ?
#
loop_
_entity_poly.entity_id
_entity_poly.type
_entity_poly.pdbx_seq_one_letter_code
_entity_poly.pdbx_strand_id
1 'polypeptide(L)'
;MWFIIKKELTWFLKNPIYYIGAILVFLVVYVQCQPYLTINYFQQGQMIETLPIEQTGDTDIMDGYIPVTEKEGFDISLDNLRQDLINSIGIDEKQVNELINYIEEKNMNKEETIEFIESKCSYIGNVRDYFYSADEMKLGTVEELNSYIGNALDKEDYAAYFGR
;
A
#
# COMPACT_ATOMS: atom_id res chain seq x y z
N MET A 1 -4.97 53.15 -32.11
CA MET A 1 -5.22 52.54 -30.78
C MET A 1 -4.23 51.42 -30.45
N TRP A 2 -4.10 50.38 -31.29
CA TRP A 2 -3.15 49.26 -31.11
C TRP A 2 -1.67 49.67 -30.92
N PHE A 3 -1.22 50.69 -31.67
CA PHE A 3 0.15 51.19 -31.57
C PHE A 3 0.46 51.85 -30.22
N ILE A 4 -0.54 52.49 -29.61
CA ILE A 4 -0.43 53.13 -28.28
C ILE A 4 -0.34 52.04 -27.20
N ILE A 5 -1.21 51.03 -27.29
CA ILE A 5 -1.21 49.87 -26.36
C ILE A 5 0.12 49.13 -26.41
N LYS A 6 0.67 48.85 -27.60
CA LYS A 6 1.98 48.19 -27.73
C LYS A 6 3.12 49.00 -27.13
N LYS A 7 3.07 50.33 -27.28
CA LYS A 7 4.11 51.23 -26.76
C LYS A 7 4.06 51.34 -25.24
N GLU A 8 2.88 51.40 -24.64
CA GLU A 8 2.74 51.37 -23.18
C GLU A 8 3.12 50.02 -22.60
N LEU A 9 2.72 48.91 -23.23
CA LEU A 9 3.07 47.56 -22.78
C LEU A 9 4.58 47.32 -22.80
N THR A 10 5.27 47.77 -23.86
CA THR A 10 6.74 47.66 -23.95
C THR A 10 7.47 48.54 -22.96
N TRP A 11 6.87 49.65 -22.52
CA TRP A 11 7.43 50.48 -21.45
C TRP A 11 7.21 49.83 -20.08
N PHE A 12 6.02 49.26 -19.86
CA PHE A 12 5.66 48.53 -18.65
C PHE A 12 6.56 47.30 -18.43
N LEU A 13 6.78 46.51 -19.49
CA LEU A 13 7.70 45.37 -19.51
C LEU A 13 9.18 45.75 -19.35
N LYS A 14 9.57 47.01 -19.59
CA LYS A 14 10.96 47.45 -19.36
C LYS A 14 11.23 47.83 -17.90
N ASN A 15 10.19 47.99 -17.08
CA ASN A 15 10.35 48.38 -15.69
C ASN A 15 10.65 47.16 -14.81
N PRO A 16 11.79 47.13 -14.08
CA PRO A 16 12.16 46.02 -13.22
C PRO A 16 11.15 45.77 -12.09
N ILE A 17 10.42 46.81 -11.66
CA ILE A 17 9.38 46.74 -10.62
C ILE A 17 8.23 45.81 -11.02
N TYR A 18 7.87 45.76 -12.31
CA TYR A 18 6.81 44.89 -12.80
C TYR A 18 7.17 43.41 -12.61
N TYR A 19 8.41 43.04 -12.91
CA TYR A 19 8.89 41.68 -12.71
C TYR A 19 8.94 41.28 -11.24
N ILE A 20 9.30 42.21 -10.35
CA ILE A 20 9.25 41.98 -8.89
C ILE A 20 7.82 41.64 -8.46
N GLY A 21 6.83 42.42 -8.91
CA GLY A 21 5.42 42.13 -8.63
C GLY A 21 4.96 40.78 -9.17
N ALA A 22 5.34 40.44 -10.40
CA ALA A 22 5.04 39.15 -11.01
C ALA A 22 5.66 37.98 -10.21
N ILE A 23 6.93 38.08 -9.83
CA ILE A 23 7.62 37.07 -9.00
C ILE A 23 6.91 36.91 -7.65
N LEU A 24 6.48 38.02 -7.03
CA LEU A 24 5.79 37.98 -5.74
C LEU A 24 4.45 37.24 -5.85
N VAL A 25 3.68 37.49 -6.91
CA VAL A 25 2.44 36.74 -7.20
C VAL A 25 2.74 35.25 -7.40
N PHE A 26 3.77 34.91 -8.19
CA PHE A 26 4.19 33.52 -8.37
C PHE A 26 4.59 32.85 -7.05
N LEU A 27 5.31 33.55 -6.18
CA LEU A 27 5.72 33.02 -4.87
C LEU A 27 4.51 32.78 -3.96
N VAL A 28 3.54 33.68 -3.91
CA VAL A 28 2.32 33.51 -3.11
C VAL A 28 1.53 32.30 -3.60
N VAL A 29 1.33 32.18 -4.91
CA VAL A 29 0.67 31.01 -5.50
C VAL A 29 1.45 29.74 -5.20
N TYR A 30 2.78 29.76 -5.35
CA TYR A 30 3.62 28.60 -5.06
C TYR A 30 3.51 28.17 -3.60
N VAL A 31 3.60 29.09 -2.64
CA VAL A 31 3.46 28.79 -1.21
C VAL A 31 2.06 28.25 -0.89
N GLN A 32 1.02 28.83 -1.48
CA GLN A 32 -0.35 28.36 -1.27
C GLN A 32 -0.59 26.97 -1.88
N CYS A 33 0.06 26.67 -3.01
CA CYS A 33 -0.05 25.39 -3.70
C CYS A 33 0.89 24.32 -3.13
N GLN A 34 1.96 24.70 -2.43
CA GLN A 34 2.97 23.76 -1.92
C GLN A 34 2.37 22.63 -1.06
N PRO A 35 1.41 22.86 -0.15
CA PRO A 35 0.76 21.80 0.61
C PRO A 35 -0.01 20.80 -0.26
N TYR A 36 -0.50 21.22 -1.42
CA TYR A 36 -1.25 20.38 -2.36
C TYR A 36 -0.32 19.62 -3.33
N LEU A 37 0.96 20.01 -3.41
CA LEU A 37 1.96 19.29 -4.20
C LEU A 37 2.51 18.06 -3.47
N THR A 38 2.38 18.01 -2.14
CA THR A 38 2.81 16.85 -1.34
C THR A 38 1.59 16.07 -0.89
N ILE A 39 1.40 14.91 -1.50
CA ILE A 39 0.24 14.05 -1.24
C ILE A 39 0.55 13.20 0.01
N ASN A 40 0.16 13.69 1.19
CA ASN A 40 0.10 12.89 2.41
C ASN A 40 -1.36 12.73 2.81
N TYR A 41 -1.95 11.57 2.56
CA TYR A 41 -3.35 11.27 2.88
C TYR A 41 -3.56 11.08 4.38
N PHE A 42 -2.58 10.47 5.06
CA PHE A 42 -2.59 10.27 6.50
C PHE A 42 -1.61 11.23 7.17
N GLN A 43 -2.07 11.98 8.17
CA GLN A 43 -1.22 12.91 8.92
C GLN A 43 -0.43 12.19 10.03
N GLN A 44 0.81 12.62 10.28
CA GLN A 44 1.60 12.11 11.40
C GLN A 44 0.88 12.38 12.73
N GLY A 45 0.61 11.33 13.50
CA GLY A 45 -0.12 11.40 14.77
C GLY A 45 -1.64 11.20 14.66
N GLN A 46 -2.17 10.93 13.48
CA GLN A 46 -3.54 10.46 13.31
C GLN A 46 -3.65 9.03 13.87
N MET A 47 -4.55 8.80 14.83
CA MET A 47 -4.89 7.45 15.26
C MET A 47 -5.71 6.81 14.15
N ILE A 48 -5.18 5.73 13.57
CA ILE A 48 -5.93 4.89 12.64
C ILE A 48 -6.78 3.98 13.53
N GLU A 49 -8.09 4.11 13.45
CA GLU A 49 -9.00 3.29 14.26
C GLU A 49 -8.93 1.83 13.80
N THR A 50 -8.59 0.94 14.73
CA THR A 50 -8.61 -0.50 14.48
C THR A 50 -10.05 -0.97 14.36
N LEU A 51 -10.43 -1.53 13.21
CA LEU A 51 -11.74 -2.13 13.05
C LEU A 51 -11.81 -3.49 13.75
N PRO A 52 -12.99 -3.88 14.29
CA PRO A 52 -13.19 -5.24 14.81
C PRO A 52 -12.95 -6.27 13.70
N ILE A 53 -12.38 -7.43 14.06
CA ILE A 53 -12.02 -8.53 13.13
C ILE A 53 -13.21 -8.97 12.25
N GLU A 54 -14.45 -8.85 12.74
CA GLU A 54 -15.66 -9.19 11.98
C GLU A 54 -15.95 -8.23 10.81
N GLN A 55 -15.32 -7.06 10.76
CA GLN A 55 -15.52 -6.03 9.73
C GLN A 55 -14.32 -5.87 8.79
N THR A 56 -13.23 -6.61 8.98
CA THR A 56 -12.02 -6.51 8.16
C THR A 56 -12.16 -7.13 6.77
N GLY A 57 -13.29 -7.76 6.45
CA GLY A 57 -13.52 -8.37 5.14
C GLY A 57 -13.84 -7.37 4.01
N ASP A 58 -14.23 -6.14 4.35
CA ASP A 58 -14.54 -5.06 3.40
C ASP A 58 -13.66 -3.83 3.64
N THR A 59 -12.59 -3.98 4.42
CA THR A 59 -11.68 -2.87 4.70
C THR A 59 -10.83 -2.53 3.50
N ASP A 60 -10.62 -1.25 3.29
CA ASP A 60 -9.76 -0.75 2.23
C ASP A 60 -8.71 0.23 2.76
N ILE A 61 -8.02 0.90 1.85
CA ILE A 61 -6.99 1.86 2.21
C ILE A 61 -7.51 3.11 2.91
N MET A 62 -8.79 3.45 2.73
CA MET A 62 -9.44 4.54 3.45
C MET A 62 -9.62 4.21 4.93
N ASP A 63 -9.77 2.93 5.24
CA ASP A 63 -9.81 2.41 6.61
C ASP A 63 -8.40 2.24 7.23
N GLY A 64 -7.34 2.52 6.46
CA GLY A 64 -5.95 2.40 6.90
C GLY A 64 -5.37 0.99 6.75
N TYR A 65 -6.01 0.14 5.96
CA TYR A 65 -5.54 -1.22 5.67
C TYR A 65 -4.82 -1.27 4.33
N ILE A 66 -3.70 -1.99 4.28
CA ILE A 66 -2.93 -2.23 3.05
C ILE A 66 -2.79 -3.73 2.82
N PRO A 67 -2.70 -4.17 1.55
CA PRO A 67 -2.40 -5.57 1.28
C PRO A 67 -1.06 -5.93 1.87
N VAL A 68 -1.01 -7.09 2.53
CA VAL A 68 0.22 -7.64 3.08
C VAL A 68 1.18 -7.99 1.95
N THR A 69 2.49 -7.85 2.18
CA THR A 69 3.47 -8.27 1.17
C THR A 69 3.42 -9.79 0.94
N GLU A 70 3.85 -10.27 -0.22
CA GLU A 70 3.80 -11.71 -0.53
C GLU A 70 4.51 -12.58 0.53
N LYS A 71 5.61 -12.07 1.10
CA LYS A 71 6.34 -12.74 2.16
C LYS A 71 5.58 -12.73 3.49
N GLU A 72 5.14 -11.55 3.93
CA GLU A 72 4.38 -11.45 5.18
C GLU A 72 3.09 -12.28 5.11
N GLY A 73 2.42 -12.32 3.96
CA GLY A 73 1.21 -13.11 3.77
C GLY A 73 1.50 -14.60 3.76
N PHE A 74 2.65 -15.01 3.19
CA PHE A 74 3.12 -16.39 3.31
C PHE A 74 3.37 -16.78 4.77
N ASP A 75 4.00 -15.92 5.56
CA ASP A 75 4.27 -16.18 6.98
C ASP A 75 2.96 -16.29 7.79
N ILE A 76 1.99 -15.41 7.56
CA ILE A 76 0.67 -15.45 8.21
C ILE A 76 -0.09 -16.72 7.81
N SER A 77 -0.12 -17.06 6.51
CA SER A 77 -0.75 -18.29 6.01
C SER A 77 -0.16 -19.53 6.69
N LEU A 78 1.17 -19.55 6.87
CA LEU A 78 1.91 -20.64 7.50
C LEU A 78 1.56 -20.76 9.00
N ASP A 79 1.42 -19.62 9.69
CA ASP A 79 0.99 -19.58 11.09
C ASP A 79 -0.47 -20.01 11.29
N ASN A 80 -1.38 -19.58 10.40
CA ASN A 80 -2.78 -20.02 10.40
C ASN A 80 -2.87 -21.54 10.22
N LEU A 81 -2.09 -22.08 9.26
CA LEU A 81 -1.99 -23.51 9.06
C LEU A 81 -1.45 -24.22 10.31
N ARG A 82 -0.38 -23.70 10.93
CA ARG A 82 0.17 -24.26 12.18
C ARG A 82 -0.89 -24.31 13.28
N GLN A 83 -1.67 -23.25 13.45
CA GLN A 83 -2.74 -23.21 14.45
C GLN A 83 -3.83 -24.23 14.16
N ASP A 84 -4.27 -24.37 12.91
CA ASP A 84 -5.30 -25.34 12.54
C ASP A 84 -4.80 -26.79 12.68
N LEU A 85 -3.53 -27.06 12.37
CA LEU A 85 -2.94 -28.38 12.58
C LEU A 85 -2.95 -28.79 14.06
N ILE A 86 -2.63 -27.86 14.96
CA ILE A 86 -2.58 -28.14 16.40
C ILE A 86 -3.98 -28.17 17.00
N ASN A 87 -4.80 -27.14 16.75
CA ASN A 87 -6.07 -26.92 17.45
C ASN A 87 -7.23 -27.68 16.83
N SER A 88 -7.33 -27.65 15.50
CA SER A 88 -8.48 -28.18 14.75
C SER A 88 -8.28 -29.66 14.41
N ILE A 89 -7.06 -30.03 13.97
CA ILE A 89 -6.73 -31.40 13.56
C ILE A 89 -6.18 -32.22 14.74
N GLY A 90 -5.56 -31.59 15.74
CA GLY A 90 -5.06 -32.26 16.94
C GLY A 90 -3.70 -32.93 16.77
N ILE A 91 -2.85 -32.39 15.90
CA ILE A 91 -1.50 -32.91 15.67
C ILE A 91 -0.57 -32.45 16.80
N ASP A 92 0.37 -33.33 17.16
CA ASP A 92 1.39 -33.01 18.14
C ASP A 92 2.23 -31.81 17.70
N GLU A 93 2.37 -30.83 18.60
CA GLU A 93 3.07 -29.57 18.33
C GLU A 93 4.51 -29.78 17.86
N LYS A 94 5.20 -30.83 18.32
CA LYS A 94 6.58 -31.09 17.85
C LYS A 94 6.61 -31.49 16.38
N GLN A 95 5.66 -32.32 15.95
CA GLN A 95 5.58 -32.74 14.55
C GLN A 95 5.25 -31.55 13.63
N VAL A 96 4.36 -30.67 14.08
CA VAL A 96 4.05 -29.44 13.34
C VAL A 96 5.28 -28.53 13.27
N ASN A 97 5.96 -28.29 14.39
CA ASN A 97 7.15 -27.44 14.40
C ASN A 97 8.29 -28.03 13.55
N GLU A 98 8.48 -29.35 13.52
CA GLU A 98 9.45 -30.00 12.62
C GLU A 98 9.12 -29.78 11.14
N LEU A 99 7.85 -29.86 10.77
CA LEU A 99 7.37 -29.59 9.40
C LEU A 99 7.67 -28.14 8.99
N ILE A 100 7.30 -27.18 9.84
CA ILE A 100 7.46 -25.73 9.58
C ILE A 100 8.94 -25.35 9.51
N ASN A 101 9.76 -25.83 10.46
CA ASN A 101 11.21 -25.59 10.44
C ASN A 101 11.85 -26.12 9.15
N TYR A 102 11.40 -27.27 8.63
CA TYR A 102 11.94 -27.80 7.38
C TYR A 102 11.62 -26.90 6.17
N ILE A 103 10.44 -26.30 6.14
CA ILE A 103 10.02 -25.34 5.10
C ILE A 103 10.90 -24.08 5.17
N GLU A 104 11.09 -23.54 6.37
CA GLU A 104 11.93 -22.36 6.63
C GLU A 104 13.42 -22.60 6.30
N GLU A 105 13.99 -23.72 6.77
CA GLU A 105 15.39 -24.08 6.51
C GLU A 105 15.69 -24.27 5.02
N LYS A 106 14.71 -24.79 4.27
CA LYS A 106 14.83 -24.98 2.82
C LYS A 106 14.52 -23.72 2.03
N ASN A 107 14.00 -22.66 2.68
CA ASN A 107 13.57 -21.43 2.05
C ASN A 107 12.67 -21.72 0.83
N MET A 108 11.68 -22.61 1.03
CA MET A 108 10.76 -23.03 -0.01
C MET A 108 9.87 -21.87 -0.43
N ASN A 109 9.54 -21.81 -1.72
CA ASN A 109 8.52 -20.87 -2.19
C ASN A 109 7.10 -21.37 -1.86
N LYS A 110 6.10 -20.53 -2.13
CA LYS A 110 4.68 -20.83 -1.85
C LYS A 110 4.22 -22.16 -2.46
N GLU A 111 4.49 -22.40 -3.74
CA GLU A 111 4.02 -23.61 -4.42
C GLU A 111 4.78 -24.86 -3.95
N GLU A 112 6.09 -24.76 -3.74
CA GLU A 112 6.90 -25.84 -3.16
C GLU A 112 6.41 -26.24 -1.75
N THR A 113 6.02 -25.24 -0.95
CA THR A 113 5.47 -25.45 0.39
C THR A 113 4.14 -26.18 0.33
N ILE A 114 3.25 -25.76 -0.57
CA ILE A 114 1.94 -26.41 -0.76
C ILE A 114 2.14 -27.86 -1.18
N GLU A 115 2.96 -28.13 -2.20
CA GLU A 115 3.24 -29.49 -2.66
C GLU A 115 3.86 -30.36 -1.55
N PHE A 116 4.80 -29.81 -0.78
CA PHE A 116 5.44 -30.50 0.33
C PHE A 116 4.42 -30.90 1.39
N ILE A 117 3.57 -29.96 1.81
CA ILE A 117 2.56 -30.19 2.84
C ILE A 117 1.49 -31.16 2.33
N GLU A 118 0.99 -31.03 1.11
CA GLU A 118 0.05 -31.99 0.52
C GLU A 118 0.64 -33.42 0.48
N SER A 119 1.94 -33.55 0.21
CA SER A 119 2.63 -34.85 0.20
C SER A 119 2.81 -35.47 1.60
N LYS A 120 2.97 -34.65 2.64
CA LYS A 120 3.25 -35.09 4.02
C LYS A 120 2.00 -35.20 4.88
N CYS A 121 1.01 -34.35 4.60
CA CYS A 121 -0.15 -34.09 5.43
C CYS A 121 -1.43 -34.43 4.64
N SER A 122 -1.65 -35.71 4.39
CA SER A 122 -2.82 -36.22 3.64
C SER A 122 -4.17 -36.01 4.33
N TYR A 123 -4.16 -35.54 5.58
CA TYR A 123 -5.35 -35.23 6.39
C TYR A 123 -5.85 -33.80 6.19
N ILE A 124 -5.10 -32.92 5.50
CA ILE A 124 -5.56 -31.57 5.16
C ILE A 124 -6.29 -31.66 3.81
N GLY A 125 -7.59 -31.35 3.81
CA GLY A 125 -8.43 -31.46 2.62
C GLY A 125 -8.08 -30.48 1.50
N ASN A 126 -7.58 -29.28 1.84
CA ASN A 126 -7.20 -28.27 0.86
C ASN A 126 -6.14 -27.31 1.43
N VAL A 127 -4.85 -27.63 1.25
CA VAL A 127 -3.74 -26.79 1.74
C VAL A 127 -3.69 -25.45 1.01
N ARG A 128 -4.07 -25.45 -0.28
CA ARG A 128 -4.08 -24.24 -1.10
C ARG A 128 -4.98 -23.15 -0.55
N ASP A 129 -6.07 -23.50 0.12
CA ASP A 129 -6.98 -22.51 0.69
C ASP A 129 -6.29 -21.60 1.70
N TYR A 130 -5.27 -22.08 2.42
CA TYR A 130 -4.51 -21.25 3.37
C TYR A 130 -3.65 -20.20 2.69
N PHE A 131 -3.07 -20.51 1.53
CA PHE A 131 -2.11 -19.65 0.85
C PHE A 131 -2.71 -18.75 -0.24
N TYR A 132 -3.97 -19.01 -0.58
CA TYR A 132 -4.74 -18.30 -1.61
C TYR A 132 -6.10 -17.78 -1.10
N SER A 133 -6.45 -17.97 0.17
CA SER A 133 -7.60 -17.27 0.78
C SER A 133 -7.34 -15.76 0.74
N ALA A 134 -8.35 -15.04 0.28
CA ALA A 134 -8.27 -13.66 -0.20
C ALA A 134 -7.58 -12.67 0.76
N ASP A 135 -6.72 -11.85 0.16
CA ASP A 135 -6.27 -10.51 0.57
C ASP A 135 -6.15 -10.30 2.08
N GLU A 136 -5.15 -10.96 2.67
CA GLU A 136 -4.70 -10.58 4.00
C GLU A 136 -4.30 -9.11 3.96
N MET A 137 -5.09 -8.28 4.63
CA MET A 137 -4.81 -6.87 4.80
C MET A 137 -4.29 -6.64 6.21
N LYS A 138 -3.25 -5.82 6.32
CA LYS A 138 -2.71 -5.37 7.60
C LYS A 138 -3.06 -3.91 7.81
N LEU A 139 -3.25 -3.54 9.07
CA LEU A 139 -3.28 -2.15 9.44
C LEU A 139 -1.91 -1.53 9.15
N GLY A 140 -1.85 -0.60 8.21
CA GLY A 140 -0.62 0.06 7.83
C GLY A 140 -0.26 1.16 8.82
N THR A 141 1.03 1.41 8.99
CA THR A 141 1.49 2.66 9.60
C THR A 141 1.22 3.84 8.66
N VAL A 142 1.18 5.07 9.19
CA VAL A 142 1.03 6.30 8.38
C VAL A 142 2.07 6.38 7.25
N GLU A 143 3.29 5.91 7.50
CA GLU A 143 4.35 5.88 6.50
C GLU A 143 4.09 4.82 5.42
N GLU A 144 3.72 3.59 5.81
CA GLU A 144 3.40 2.52 4.87
C GLU A 144 2.17 2.88 4.00
N LEU A 145 1.15 3.49 4.59
CA LEU A 145 -0.06 3.93 3.89
C LEU A 145 0.25 5.00 2.84
N ASN A 146 0.94 6.08 3.23
CA ASN A 146 1.29 7.15 2.30
C ASN A 146 2.23 6.64 1.20
N SER A 147 3.18 5.76 1.53
CA SER A 147 4.06 5.11 0.55
C SER A 147 3.27 4.25 -0.43
N TYR A 148 2.34 3.41 0.06
CA TYR A 148 1.51 2.56 -0.77
C TYR A 148 0.64 3.41 -1.73
N ILE A 149 -0.02 4.45 -1.23
CA ILE A 149 -0.86 5.32 -2.07
C ILE A 149 0.00 6.05 -3.11
N GLY A 150 1.16 6.58 -2.72
CA GLY A 150 2.09 7.21 -3.66
C GLY A 150 2.50 6.26 -4.78
N ASN A 151 2.93 5.04 -4.44
CA ASN A 151 3.28 4.02 -5.42
C ASN A 151 2.09 3.61 -6.32
N ALA A 152 0.86 3.57 -5.79
CA ALA A 152 -0.33 3.25 -6.55
C ALA A 152 -0.66 4.36 -7.57
N LEU A 153 -0.56 5.63 -7.16
CA LEU A 153 -0.79 6.80 -8.01
C LEU A 153 0.32 6.98 -9.07
N ASP A 154 1.56 6.58 -8.77
CA ASP A 154 2.67 6.63 -9.73
C ASP A 154 2.55 5.59 -10.85
N LYS A 155 1.86 4.47 -10.61
CA LYS A 155 1.74 3.37 -11.59
C LYS A 155 0.78 3.66 -12.73
N GLU A 156 -0.35 4.31 -12.45
CA GLU A 156 -1.33 4.69 -13.48
C GLU A 156 -1.71 6.17 -13.33
N ASP A 157 -1.44 6.95 -14.38
CA ASP A 157 -1.96 8.32 -14.47
C ASP A 157 -3.49 8.27 -14.62
N TYR A 158 -4.21 9.14 -13.91
CA TYR A 158 -5.68 9.21 -13.95
C TYR A 158 -6.22 9.31 -15.39
N ALA A 159 -5.46 9.95 -16.28
CA ALA A 159 -5.77 10.04 -17.70
C ALA A 159 -5.74 8.69 -18.44
N ALA A 160 -4.93 7.73 -17.99
CA ALA A 160 -4.82 6.40 -18.61
C ALA A 160 -6.10 5.57 -18.43
N TYR A 161 -6.84 5.78 -17.34
CA TYR A 161 -8.11 5.10 -17.07
C TYR A 161 -9.18 5.42 -18.12
N PHE A 162 -9.28 6.67 -18.57
CA PHE A 162 -10.26 7.10 -19.59
C PHE A 162 -9.88 6.70 -21.03
N GLY A 163 -8.66 6.19 -21.23
CA GLY A 163 -8.19 5.70 -22.52
C GLY A 163 -8.47 4.22 -22.78
N ARG A 164 -8.98 3.49 -21.78
CA ARG A 164 -9.40 2.07 -21.88
C ARG A 164 -10.89 1.97 -22.19
#